data_AF-A0A2T7TXE1-F1
#
_entry.id   AF-A0A2T7TXE1-F1
#
_cell.length_a   1.000
_cell.length_b   1.000
_cell.length_c   1.000
_cell.angle_alpha   90.00
_cell.angle_beta   90.00
_cell.angle_gamma   90.00
#
_symmetry.space_group_name_H-M   'P 1'
#
loop_
_entity.id
_entity.type
_entity.pdbx_description
1 polymer ?
#
loop_
_entity_poly.entity_id
_entity_poly.type
_entity_poly.pdbx_seq_one_letter_code
_entity_poly.pdbx_strand_id
1 'polypeptide(L)' 'MMSKPEQTSRVDELATELTREQEAAVRILANELHRVNAAVQNCVEQGLSVELQRVMRHHSEDGFWGDMIVPIIVKRK' A
#
# COMPACT_ATOMS: atom_id res chain seq x y z
N MET A 1 -1.42 9.44 20.43
CA MET A 1 -1.64 10.06 19.12
C MET A 1 -0.57 9.49 18.19
N MET A 2 -0.87 8.43 17.43
CA MET A 2 0.09 7.88 16.47
C MET A 2 0.25 8.90 15.36
N SER A 3 1.45 9.44 15.19
CA SER A 3 1.77 10.30 14.05
C SER A 3 1.43 9.53 12.78
N LYS A 4 0.61 10.14 11.91
CA LYS A 4 0.37 9.65 10.56
C LYS A 4 1.74 9.32 9.97
N PRO A 5 2.04 8.07 9.56
CA PRO A 5 3.33 7.77 8.98
C PRO A 5 3.53 8.74 7.83
N GLU A 6 4.60 9.52 7.86
CA GLU A 6 4.95 10.37 6.74
C GLU A 6 5.13 9.44 5.56
N GLN A 7 4.17 9.48 4.64
CA GLN A 7 4.41 8.99 3.29
C GLN A 7 5.40 9.96 2.68
N THR A 8 6.69 9.82 3.03
CA THR A 8 7.77 10.23 2.15
C THR A 8 7.63 9.33 0.94
N SER A 9 6.84 9.80 -0.02
CA SER A 9 6.87 9.21 -1.34
C SER A 9 8.24 9.60 -1.88
N ARG A 10 9.12 8.62 -2.08
CA ARG A 10 10.37 8.80 -2.84
C ARG A 10 10.12 9.28 -4.28
N VAL A 11 8.86 9.49 -4.66
CA VAL A 11 8.44 10.04 -5.95
C VAL A 11 8.83 11.51 -6.04
N ASP A 12 8.79 12.28 -4.94
CA ASP A 12 9.09 13.73 -5.00
C ASP A 12 10.57 14.02 -5.31
N GLU A 13 11.48 13.14 -4.92
CA GLU A 13 12.93 13.27 -5.18
C GLU A 13 13.35 12.70 -6.55
N LEU A 14 12.47 11.92 -7.21
CA LEU A 14 12.75 11.19 -8.47
C LEU A 14 11.78 11.55 -9.59
N ALA A 15 10.96 12.60 -9.44
CA ALA A 15 10.01 13.09 -10.43
C ALA A 15 10.70 13.77 -11.63
N THR A 16 11.68 13.10 -12.24
CA THR A 16 11.98 13.32 -13.66
C THR A 16 10.95 12.57 -14.48
N GLU A 17 9.91 13.31 -14.87
CA GLU A 17 8.96 13.08 -15.97
C GLU A 17 8.12 11.78 -15.93
N LEU A 18 7.21 11.66 -14.95
CA LEU A 18 6.06 10.76 -15.11
C LEU A 18 5.12 11.29 -16.20
N THR A 19 4.56 10.40 -17.02
CA THR A 19 3.43 10.80 -17.88
C THR A 19 2.18 11.04 -17.02
N ARG A 20 1.19 11.75 -17.58
CA ARG A 20 -0.08 12.01 -16.87
C ARG A 20 -0.79 10.73 -16.46
N GLU A 21 -0.71 9.69 -17.29
CA GLU A 21 -1.30 8.38 -17.02
C GLU A 21 -0.59 7.69 -15.86
N GLN A 22 0.74 7.77 -15.81
CA GLN A 22 1.52 7.23 -14.70
C GLN A 22 1.24 7.97 -13.39
N GLU A 23 1.16 9.30 -13.42
CA GLU A 23 0.75 10.10 -12.26
C GLU A 23 -0.64 9.71 -11.76
N ALA A 24 -1.60 9.53 -12.68
CA ALA A 24 -2.95 9.09 -12.33
C ALA A 24 -2.94 7.69 -11.69
N ALA A 25 -2.16 6.75 -12.22
CA ALA A 25 -2.00 5.41 -11.66
C ALA A 25 -1.39 5.44 -10.24
N VAL A 26 -0.36 6.27 -10.02
CA VAL A 26 0.24 6.48 -8.69
C VAL A 26 -0.77 7.06 -7.70
N ARG A 27 -1.57 8.05 -8.12
CA ARG A 27 -2.63 8.63 -7.28
C ARG A 27 -3.70 7.61 -6.92
N ILE A 28 -4.11 6.76 -7.85
CA ILE A 28 -5.06 5.67 -7.59
C ILE A 28 -4.46 4.71 -6.56
N LEU A 29 -3.20 4.27 -6.75
CA LEU A 29 -2.52 3.39 -5.81
C LEU A 29 -2.44 3.98 -4.40
N ALA A 30 -2.08 5.27 -4.28
CA ALA A 30 -2.03 5.97 -3.00
C ALA A 30 -3.41 5.98 -2.29
N ASN A 31 -4.48 6.24 -3.04
CA ASN A 31 -5.85 6.22 -2.52
C ASN A 31 -6.28 4.83 -2.04
N GLU A 32 -6.00 3.78 -2.81
CA GLU A 32 -6.32 2.41 -2.42
C GLU A 32 -5.51 1.97 -1.20
N LEU A 33 -4.24 2.38 -1.10
CA LEU A 33 -3.43 2.11 0.10
C LEU A 33 -4.01 2.78 1.35
N HIS A 34 -4.52 4.01 1.23
CA HIS A 34 -5.24 4.65 2.34
C HIS A 34 -6.48 3.86 2.77
N ARG A 35 -7.24 3.30 1.81
CA ARG A 35 -8.41 2.46 2.11
C ARG A 35 -8.01 1.16 2.81
N VAL A 36 -6.94 0.51 2.37
CA VAL A 36 -6.39 -0.68 3.04
C VAL A 36 -5.99 -0.34 4.48
N ASN A 37 -5.30 0.78 4.69
CA ASN A 37 -4.91 1.22 6.03
C ASN A 37 -6.12 1.47 6.95
N ALA A 38 -7.19 2.07 6.43
CA ALA A 38 -8.42 2.27 7.19
C ALA A 38 -9.12 0.93 7.52
N ALA A 39 -9.14 -0.02 6.58
CA ALA A 39 -9.69 -1.35 6.80
C ALA A 39 -8.89 -2.13 7.87
N VAL A 40 -7.55 -2.05 7.83
CA VAL A 40 -6.67 -2.61 8.87
C VAL A 40 -6.99 -2.01 10.23
N GLN A 41 -7.11 -0.69 10.33
CA GLN A 41 -7.48 0.00 11.58
C GLN A 41 -8.82 -0.50 12.11
N ASN A 42 -9.84 -0.64 11.25
CA ASN A 42 -11.14 -1.16 11.64
C ASN A 42 -11.06 -2.59 12.21
N CYS A 43 -10.30 -3.49 11.57
CA CYS A 43 -10.10 -4.83 12.10
C CYS A 43 -9.42 -4.82 13.49
N VAL A 44 -8.44 -3.92 13.67
CA VAL A 44 -7.73 -3.76 14.96
C VAL A 44 -8.66 -3.23 16.05
N GLU A 45 -9.52 -2.26 15.73
CA GLU A 45 -10.55 -1.75 16.65
C GLU A 45 -11.53 -2.83 17.10
N GLN A 46 -11.74 -3.86 16.28
CA GLN A 46 -12.56 -5.04 16.60
C GLN A 46 -11.78 -6.16 17.32
N GLY A 47 -10.53 -5.90 17.75
CA GLY A 47 -9.71 -6.83 18.51
C GLY A 47 -8.99 -7.90 17.67
N LEU A 48 -8.82 -7.67 16.37
CA LEU A 48 -8.06 -8.56 15.49
C LEU A 48 -6.64 -8.04 15.26
N SER A 49 -5.66 -8.93 15.19
CA SER A 49 -4.33 -8.60 14.65
C SER A 49 -4.34 -8.81 13.14
N VAL A 50 -3.77 -7.87 12.38
CA VAL A 50 -3.67 -7.94 10.92
C VAL A 50 -2.22 -7.77 10.50
N GLU A 51 -1.72 -8.69 9.68
CA GLU A 51 -0.40 -8.61 9.02
C GLU A 51 -0.60 -8.63 7.50
N LEU A 52 0.08 -7.76 6.77
CA LEU A 52 0.05 -7.78 5.30
C LEU A 52 1.30 -8.51 4.80
N GLN A 53 1.10 -9.70 4.24
CA GLN A 53 2.19 -10.53 3.75
C GLN A 53 2.27 -10.45 2.24
N ARG A 54 3.47 -10.22 1.70
CA ARG A 54 3.72 -10.39 0.27
C ARG A 54 3.72 -11.86 -0.09
N VAL A 55 2.89 -12.24 -1.07
CA VAL A 55 2.77 -13.63 -1.55
C VAL A 55 3.37 -13.84 -2.94
N MET A 56 3.39 -12.80 -3.76
CA MET A 56 3.99 -12.84 -5.09
C MET A 56 4.35 -11.43 -5.56
N ARG A 57 4.96 -11.37 -6.73
CA ARG A 57 5.26 -10.12 -7.43
C ARG A 57 4.61 -10.18 -8.81
N HIS A 58 3.86 -9.14 -9.15
CA HIS A 58 3.45 -8.92 -10.52
C HIS A 58 4.64 -8.32 -11.29
N HIS A 59 4.90 -8.83 -12.48
CA HIS A 59 5.94 -8.34 -13.37
C HIS A 59 5.30 -7.92 -14.69
N SER A 60 5.70 -6.77 -15.22
CA SER A 60 5.40 -6.38 -16.60
C SER A 60 6.47 -6.92 -17.55
N GLU A 61 6.14 -7.00 -18.83
CA GLU A 61 7.09 -7.42 -19.88
C GLU A 61 8.29 -6.46 -20.00
N ASP A 62 8.09 -5.18 -19.67
CA ASP A 62 9.12 -4.14 -19.68
C ASP A 62 10.06 -4.15 -18.45
N GLY A 63 9.93 -5.16 -17.57
CA GLY A 63 10.80 -5.34 -16.40
C GLY A 63 10.39 -4.55 -15.15
N PHE A 64 9.24 -3.87 -15.16
CA PHE A 64 8.67 -3.28 -13.95
C PHE A 64 8.00 -4.34 -13.09
N TRP A 65 7.86 -4.04 -11.80
CA TRP A 65 7.26 -4.98 -10.87
C TRP A 65 6.55 -4.32 -9.70
N GLY A 66 5.61 -5.04 -9.10
CA GLY A 66 4.88 -4.63 -7.90
C GLY A 66 4.58 -5.81 -7.00
N ASP A 67 4.61 -5.60 -5.69
CA ASP A 67 4.33 -6.65 -4.72
C ASP A 67 2.82 -6.87 -4.55
N MET A 68 2.39 -8.12 -4.60
CA MET A 68 1.01 -8.52 -4.32
C MET A 68 0.92 -9.00 -2.88
N ILE A 69 0.06 -8.37 -2.09
CA ILE A 69 -0.09 -8.59 -0.66
C ILE A 69 -1.45 -9.22 -0.32
N VAL A 70 -1.46 -10.07 0.71
CA VAL A 70 -2.69 -10.60 1.30
C VAL A 70 -2.68 -10.35 2.81
N PRO A 71 -3.85 -10.12 3.43
CA PRO A 71 -3.93 -9.98 4.87
C PRO A 71 -3.94 -11.36 5.56
N ILE A 72 -3.11 -11.53 6.57
CA ILE A 72 -3.17 -12.60 7.55
C ILE A 72 -3.88 -12.04 8.79
N ILE A 73 -4.99 -12.67 9.18
CA ILE A 73 -5.84 -12.21 10.28
C ILE A 73 -5.71 -13.20 11.44
N VAL A 74 -5.36 -12.68 12.62
CA VAL A 74 -5.17 -13.49 13.83
C VAL A 74 -6.01 -12.92 14.96
N LYS A 75 -6.80 -13.78 15.62
CA LYS A 75 -7.46 -13.45 16.89
C LYS A 75 -6.61 -14.02 18.03
N ARG A 76 -6.13 -13.16 18.94
CA ARG A 76 -5.46 -13.62 20.17
C ARG A 76 -6.51 -14.26 21.09
N LYS A 77 -6.13 -15.35 21.75
CA LYS A 77 -6.96 -16.05 22.74
C LYS A 77 -7.09 -15.22 24.02
#